data_AF-A0A497KCH2-F1
#
_entry.id   AF-A0A497KCH2-F1
#
_cell.length_a   1.000
_cell.length_b   1.000
_cell.length_c   1.000
_cell.angle_alpha   90.00
_cell.angle_beta   90.00
_cell.angle_gamma   90.00
#
_symmetry.space_group_name_H-M   'P 1'
#
loop_
_entity.id
_entity.type
_entity.pdbx_description
1 polymer ?
#
loop_
_entity_poly.entity_id
_entity_poly.type
_entity_poly.pdbx_seq_one_letter_code
_entity_poly.pdbx_strand_id
1 'polypeptide(L)'
;FQSYNKRAVEFASRHKLPVTAGSDAHFGWEIGNAFIRANADTRSEEELRRDILKNNGIEYEGRLSNPLNQCLSKVLKIWRKVMLP
;
A
#
# COMPACT_ATOMS: atom_id res chain seq x y z
N PHE A 1 -13.61 -1.94 2.90
CA PHE A 1 -12.47 -2.76 2.44
C PHE A 1 -12.75 -3.27 1.02
N GLN A 2 -11.85 -3.08 0.05
CA GLN A 2 -12.06 -3.47 -1.36
C GLN A 2 -11.98 -5.00 -1.51
N SER A 3 -12.71 -5.58 -2.48
CA SER A 3 -12.88 -7.05 -2.59
C SER A 3 -11.59 -7.82 -2.90
N TYR A 4 -10.67 -7.25 -3.69
CA TYR A 4 -9.37 -7.87 -3.97
C TYR A 4 -8.47 -7.85 -2.72
N ASN A 5 -8.47 -6.75 -1.96
CA ASN A 5 -7.72 -6.68 -0.71
C ASN A 5 -8.23 -7.74 0.29
N LYS A 6 -9.56 -7.94 0.36
CA LYS A 6 -10.14 -9.00 1.20
C LYS A 6 -9.64 -10.39 0.76
N ARG A 7 -9.65 -10.69 -0.53
CA ARG A 7 -9.14 -11.96 -1.07
C ARG A 7 -7.64 -12.15 -0.80
N ALA A 8 -6.84 -11.09 -0.89
CA ALA A 8 -5.42 -11.14 -0.61
C ALA A 8 -5.15 -11.45 0.88
N VAL A 9 -5.89 -10.82 1.79
CA VAL A 9 -5.81 -11.10 3.24
C VAL A 9 -6.23 -12.53 3.55
N GLU A 10 -7.34 -13.00 2.97
CA GLU A 10 -7.81 -14.38 3.16
C GLU A 10 -6.78 -15.40 2.66
N PHE A 11 -6.16 -15.14 1.50
CA PHE A 11 -5.10 -15.97 0.95
C PHE A 11 -3.88 -15.99 1.88
N ALA A 12 -3.40 -14.81 2.31
CA ALA A 12 -2.26 -14.70 3.20
C ALA A 12 -2.50 -15.43 4.52
N SER A 13 -3.70 -15.29 5.09
CA SER A 13 -4.12 -15.99 6.31
C SER A 13 -4.08 -17.51 6.15
N ARG A 14 -4.63 -18.05 5.04
CA ARG A 14 -4.62 -19.50 4.75
C ARG A 14 -3.20 -20.06 4.60
N HIS A 15 -2.27 -19.28 4.08
CA HIS A 15 -0.90 -19.69 3.81
C HIS A 15 0.11 -19.22 4.88
N LYS A 16 -0.35 -18.59 5.97
CA LYS A 16 0.49 -18.02 7.03
C LYS A 16 1.55 -17.04 6.48
N LEU A 17 1.16 -16.25 5.49
CA LEU A 17 2.00 -15.24 4.88
C LEU A 17 1.82 -13.89 5.60
N PRO A 18 2.88 -13.09 5.74
CA PRO A 18 2.77 -11.72 6.24
C PRO A 18 1.98 -10.86 5.27
N VAL A 19 1.25 -9.87 5.81
CA VAL A 19 0.47 -8.90 5.03
C VAL A 19 1.11 -7.53 5.14
N THR A 20 1.10 -6.78 4.05
CA THR A 20 1.53 -5.38 4.02
C THR A 20 0.53 -4.54 3.23
N ALA A 21 0.57 -3.23 3.43
CA ALA A 21 -0.26 -2.25 2.74
C ALA A 21 0.55 -0.98 2.46
N GLY A 22 0.33 -0.40 1.29
CA GLY A 22 0.96 0.85 0.87
C GLY A 22 0.06 1.61 -0.08
N SER A 23 0.22 2.93 -0.12
CA SER A 23 -0.71 3.81 -0.83
C SER A 23 -0.64 3.75 -2.36
N ASP A 24 0.43 3.18 -2.93
CA ASP A 24 0.70 3.18 -4.38
C ASP A 24 0.40 4.56 -5.02
N ALA A 25 0.93 5.59 -4.36
CA ALA A 25 0.62 6.98 -4.66
C ALA A 25 1.20 7.38 -6.02
N HIS A 26 0.37 7.89 -6.91
CA HIS A 26 0.79 8.46 -8.19
C HIS A 26 1.02 9.98 -8.07
N PHE A 27 0.38 10.63 -7.09
CA PHE A 27 0.55 12.02 -6.72
C PHE A 27 0.83 12.19 -5.22
N GLY A 28 1.43 13.33 -4.85
CA GLY A 28 1.82 13.62 -3.45
C GLY A 28 0.65 13.57 -2.46
N TRP A 29 -0.55 14.00 -2.86
CA TRP A 29 -1.74 13.95 -2.01
C TRP A 29 -2.32 12.54 -1.79
N GLU A 30 -1.80 11.54 -2.49
CA GLU A 30 -2.18 10.13 -2.29
C GLU A 30 -1.28 9.42 -1.27
N ILE A 31 -0.16 10.04 -0.89
CA ILE A 31 0.74 9.50 0.14
C ILE A 31 -0.03 9.35 1.45
N GLY A 32 0.07 8.16 2.05
CA GLY A 32 -0.64 7.85 3.29
C GLY A 32 -2.11 7.46 3.11
N ASN A 33 -2.62 7.37 1.87
CA ASN A 33 -3.96 6.79 1.65
C ASN A 33 -4.05 5.31 2.02
N ALA A 34 -2.94 4.58 2.07
CA ALA A 34 -2.87 3.27 2.69
C ALA A 34 -1.50 3.05 3.33
N PHE A 35 -1.48 2.38 4.47
CA PHE A 35 -0.30 2.16 5.30
C PHE A 35 -0.53 0.99 6.26
N ILE A 36 0.57 0.53 6.85
CA ILE A 36 0.53 -0.35 8.02
C ILE A 36 0.66 0.49 9.30
N ARG A 37 -0.06 0.10 10.36
CA ARG A 37 0.21 0.57 11.71
C ARG A 37 1.11 -0.46 12.38
N ALA A 38 2.32 -0.04 12.69
CA ALA A 38 3.27 -0.82 13.48
C ALA A 38 3.12 -0.51 14.98
N ASN A 39 3.75 -1.33 15.82
CA ASN A 39 3.78 -1.08 17.25
C ASN A 39 4.50 0.25 17.58
N ALA A 40 3.99 0.96 18.58
CA ALA A 40 4.56 2.25 19.00
C ALA A 40 6.01 2.12 19.52
N ASP A 41 6.40 0.93 19.97
CA ASP A 41 7.73 0.64 20.50
C ASP A 41 8.75 0.28 19.42
N THR A 42 8.34 0.07 18.17
CA THR A 42 9.22 -0.23 17.05
C THR A 42 10.11 0.98 16.75
N ARG A 43 11.43 0.89 16.96
CA ARG A 43 12.36 2.03 16.88
C ARG A 43 13.41 1.91 15.78
N SER A 44 13.42 0.79 15.06
CA SER A 44 14.34 0.53 13.96
C SER A 44 13.65 -0.17 12.77
N GLU A 45 14.25 -0.06 11.60
CA GLU A 45 13.78 -0.73 10.38
C GLU A 45 13.83 -2.26 10.53
N GLU A 46 14.85 -2.79 11.19
CA GLU A 46 15.00 -4.22 11.45
C GLU A 46 13.90 -4.77 12.37
N GLU A 47 13.49 -4.00 13.39
CA GLU A 47 12.36 -4.35 14.24
C GLU A 47 11.05 -4.35 13.46
N LEU A 48 10.81 -3.30 12.66
CA LEU A 48 9.63 -3.23 11.81
C LEU A 48 9.55 -4.42 10.84
N ARG A 49 10.67 -4.76 10.20
CA ARG A 49 10.75 -5.93 9.32
C ARG A 49 10.41 -7.22 10.06
N ARG A 50 10.90 -7.41 11.28
CA ARG A 50 10.59 -8.60 12.10
C ARG A 50 9.12 -8.63 12.50
N ASP A 51 8.54 -7.51 12.87
CA ASP A 51 7.12 -7.42 13.25
C ASP A 51 6.20 -7.74 12.08
N ILE A 52 6.51 -7.24 10.87
CA ILE A 52 5.81 -7.59 9.63
C ILE A 52 5.90 -9.09 9.35
N LEU A 53 7.12 -9.66 9.38
CA LEU A 53 7.33 -11.08 9.06
C LEU A 53 6.65 -12.02 10.07
N LYS A 54 6.56 -11.61 11.33
CA LYS A 54 5.89 -12.38 12.39
C LYS A 54 4.40 -12.08 12.49
N ASN A 55 3.89 -11.12 11.72
CA ASN A 55 2.52 -10.62 11.81
C ASN A 55 2.16 -10.20 13.26
N ASN A 56 3.10 -9.55 13.94
CA ASN A 56 3.01 -9.22 15.37
C ASN A 56 2.35 -7.85 15.58
N GLY A 57 1.02 -7.83 15.71
CA GLY A 57 0.27 -6.59 15.99
C GLY A 57 0.25 -5.59 14.82
N ILE A 58 0.52 -6.06 13.59
CA ILE A 58 0.44 -5.22 12.40
C ILE A 58 -1.01 -5.07 11.96
N GLU A 59 -1.50 -3.84 12.00
CA GLU A 59 -2.78 -3.48 11.40
C GLU A 59 -2.54 -2.79 10.06
N TYR A 60 -3.53 -2.81 9.18
CA TYR A 60 -3.48 -2.13 7.90
C TYR A 60 -4.74 -1.31 7.69
N GLU A 61 -4.55 -0.12 7.14
CA GLU A 61 -5.65 0.76 6.81
C GLU A 61 -5.45 1.34 5.42
N GLY A 62 -6.57 1.70 4.79
CA GLY A 62 -6.49 2.47 3.58
C GLY A 62 -7.85 2.94 3.08
N ARG A 63 -7.78 3.96 2.23
CA ARG A 63 -8.90 4.57 1.52
C ARG A 63 -8.56 4.66 0.03
N LEU A 64 -9.61 4.68 -0.80
CA LEU A 64 -9.46 4.86 -2.23
C LEU A 64 -9.13 6.33 -2.54
N SER A 65 -8.24 6.52 -3.52
CA SER A 65 -7.99 7.82 -4.11
C SER A 65 -9.17 8.27 -4.98
N ASN A 66 -9.20 9.57 -5.30
CA ASN A 66 -10.11 10.12 -6.29
C ASN A 66 -9.85 9.46 -7.66
N PRO A 67 -10.87 8.91 -8.34
CA PRO A 67 -10.72 8.30 -9.68
C PRO A 67 -10.04 9.21 -10.71
N LEU A 68 -10.16 10.53 -10.59
CA LEU A 68 -9.50 11.49 -11.49
C LEU A 68 -7.97 11.36 -11.48
N ASN A 69 -7.39 10.93 -10.35
CA ASN A 69 -5.95 10.69 -10.23
C ASN A 69 -5.52 9.57 -11.20
N GLN A 70 -6.32 8.52 -11.36
CA GLN A 70 -5.97 7.42 -12.27
C GLN A 70 -5.96 7.91 -13.72
N CYS A 71 -6.93 8.73 -14.12
CA CYS A 71 -6.98 9.33 -15.46
C CYS A 71 -5.78 10.25 -15.71
N LEU A 72 -5.50 11.17 -14.77
CA LEU A 72 -4.41 12.13 -14.91
C LEU A 72 -3.05 11.42 -14.99
N SER A 73 -2.82 10.41 -14.15
CA SER A 73 -1.57 9.65 -14.19
C SER A 73 -1.38 8.91 -15.52
N LYS A 74 -2.45 8.42 -16.15
CA LYS A 74 -2.41 7.80 -17.47
C LYS A 74 -2.07 8.80 -18.57
N VAL A 75 -2.70 9.99 -18.53
CA VAL A 75 -2.40 11.09 -19.47
C VAL A 75 -0.94 11.49 -19.37
N LEU A 76 -0.40 11.68 -18.15
CA LEU A 76 1.01 12.02 -17.95
C LEU A 76 1.96 10.93 -18.47
N LYS A 77 1.63 9.65 -18.26
CA LYS A 77 2.42 8.52 -18.79
C LYS A 77 2.45 8.51 -20.33
N ILE A 78 1.32 8.80 -20.98
CA ILE A 78 1.24 8.88 -22.45
C ILE A 78 2.01 10.11 -22.95
N TRP A 79 1.78 11.28 -22.34
CA TRP A 79 2.45 12.52 -22.71
C TRP A 79 3.98 12.38 -22.63
N ARG A 80 4.50 11.81 -21.52
CA ARG A 80 5.92 11.51 -21.38
C ARG A 80 6.43 10.64 -22.53
N LYS A 81 5.71 9.59 -22.90
CA LYS A 81 6.11 8.67 -23.97
C LYS A 81 6.13 9.33 -25.36
N VAL A 82 5.28 10.33 -25.59
CA VAL A 82 5.14 10.99 -26.91
C VAL A 82 6.06 12.21 -27.03
N MET A 83 6.23 12.99 -25.96
CA MET A 83 6.90 14.29 -25.99
C MET A 83 8.33 14.27 -25.44
N LEU A 84 8.72 13.22 -24.71
CA LEU A 84 10.07 13.05 -24.16
C LEU A 84 10.62 11.70 -24.67
N PRO A 85 11.44 11.70 -25.74
CA PRO A 85 12.04 10.48 -26.28
C PRO A 85 13.02 9.82 -25.30
#